data_AF-A0AAN8I4M5-F1
#
_entry.id   AF-A0AAN8I4M5-F1
#
_cell.length_a   1.000
_cell.length_b   1.000
_cell.length_c   1.000
_cell.angle_alpha   90.00
_cell.angle_beta   90.00
_cell.angle_gamma   90.00
#
_symmetry.space_group_name_H-M   'P 1'
#
loop_
_entity.id
_entity.type
_entity.pdbx_description
1 polymer ?
#
loop_
_entity_poly.entity_id
_entity_poly.type
_entity_poly.pdbx_seq_one_letter_code
_entity_poly.pdbx_strand_id
1 'polypeptide(L)'
;MTRSQSPFQVVDHEFDSIVLGAGGAGLRAAVGLSERGLNTVVISKLFPTRSHTVAAQGGINAALGNMTEDDWRWHMYDTVKGSDWLGDQDAIHYMCREAPRAVRELEEYGMPFSRTSEGLIYQRPLGGQSLKYGQGGQAHRTACVADRTGA
;
A
#
# COMPACT_ATOMS: atom_id res chain seq x y z
N MET A 1 -37.96 32.51 16.86
CA MET A 1 -36.89 32.25 15.87
C MET A 1 -37.30 31.02 15.08
N THR A 2 -37.81 31.21 13.86
CA THR A 2 -38.29 30.14 12.96
C THR A 2 -37.08 29.46 12.31
N ARG A 3 -36.82 28.19 12.63
CA ARG A 3 -35.86 27.36 11.88
C ARG A 3 -36.39 27.22 10.45
N SER A 4 -35.70 27.76 9.45
CA SER A 4 -36.04 27.46 8.05
C SER A 4 -35.78 25.98 7.79
N GLN A 5 -36.80 25.25 7.35
CA GLN A 5 -36.61 23.86 6.92
C GLN A 5 -35.69 23.84 5.69
N SER A 6 -34.65 23.00 5.74
CA SER A 6 -33.74 22.77 4.61
C SER A 6 -34.53 22.19 3.42
N PRO A 7 -34.27 22.61 2.17
CA PRO A 7 -34.89 22.01 0.99
C PRO A 7 -34.39 20.59 0.70
N PHE A 8 -33.37 20.12 1.43
CA PHE A 8 -32.79 18.79 1.26
C PHE A 8 -33.36 17.80 2.28
N GLN A 9 -33.82 16.65 1.80
CA GLN A 9 -34.08 15.50 2.65
C GLN A 9 -32.75 14.96 3.20
N VAL A 10 -32.65 14.85 4.51
CA VAL A 10 -31.52 14.20 5.19
C VAL A 10 -31.88 12.74 5.42
N VAL A 11 -30.93 11.84 5.17
CA VAL A 11 -31.04 10.41 5.44
C VAL A 11 -29.92 10.03 6.40
N ASP A 12 -30.29 9.46 7.55
CA ASP A 12 -29.34 9.03 8.58
C ASP A 12 -29.08 7.53 8.48
N HIS A 13 -27.84 7.13 8.72
CA HIS A 13 -27.39 5.74 8.73
C HIS A 13 -26.48 5.47 9.93
N GLU A 14 -26.55 4.27 10.50
CA GLU A 14 -25.71 3.85 11.63
C GLU A 14 -24.83 2.66 11.24
N PHE A 15 -23.53 2.79 11.50
CA PHE A 15 -22.49 1.80 11.22
C PHE A 15 -21.41 1.88 12.32
N ASP A 16 -20.67 0.79 12.54
CA ASP A 16 -19.57 0.79 13.50
C ASP A 16 -18.38 1.62 13.00
N SER A 17 -18.20 1.67 11.68
CA SER A 17 -17.13 2.44 11.05
C SER A 17 -17.47 2.91 9.63
N ILE A 18 -16.86 4.03 9.25
CA ILE A 18 -17.01 4.65 7.93
C ILE A 18 -15.63 4.78 7.29
N VAL A 19 -15.48 4.26 6.07
CA VAL A 19 -14.31 4.46 5.22
C VAL A 19 -14.66 5.42 4.08
N LEU A 20 -13.98 6.57 4.03
CA LEU A 20 -14.16 7.56 2.97
C LEU A 20 -13.08 7.36 1.88
N GLY A 21 -13.49 6.79 0.75
CA GLY A 21 -12.64 6.51 -0.42
C GLY A 21 -12.43 5.01 -0.66
N ALA A 22 -12.52 4.59 -1.92
CA ALA A 22 -12.39 3.19 -2.34
C ALA A 22 -11.17 2.94 -3.26
N GLY A 23 -10.05 3.60 -2.96
CA GLY A 23 -8.74 3.25 -3.52
C GLY A 23 -8.06 2.15 -2.69
N GLY A 24 -6.81 1.81 -3.00
CA GLY A 24 -6.10 0.68 -2.35
C GLY A 24 -6.12 0.75 -0.82
N ALA A 25 -5.81 1.92 -0.23
CA ALA A 25 -5.83 2.11 1.22
C ALA A 25 -7.23 1.94 1.83
N GLY A 26 -8.24 2.54 1.21
CA GLY A 26 -9.62 2.49 1.71
C GLY A 26 -10.22 1.08 1.61
N LEU A 27 -10.01 0.38 0.50
CA LEU A 27 -10.44 -1.01 0.35
C LEU A 27 -9.73 -1.93 1.35
N ARG A 28 -8.40 -1.79 1.53
CA ARG A 28 -7.68 -2.61 2.51
C ARG A 28 -8.17 -2.36 3.95
N ALA A 29 -8.44 -1.11 4.31
CA ALA A 29 -9.01 -0.76 5.60
C ALA A 29 -10.41 -1.35 5.77
N ALA A 30 -11.29 -1.22 4.77
CA ALA A 30 -12.64 -1.75 4.80
C ALA A 30 -12.67 -3.28 4.98
N VAL A 31 -11.83 -3.99 4.24
CA VAL A 31 -11.64 -5.45 4.39
C VAL A 31 -11.20 -5.78 5.81
N GLY A 32 -10.16 -5.11 6.32
CA GLY A 32 -9.64 -5.38 7.67
C GLY A 32 -10.63 -5.07 8.80
N LEU A 33 -11.46 -4.03 8.67
CA LEU A 33 -12.53 -3.71 9.62
C LEU A 33 -13.64 -4.78 9.57
N SER A 34 -14.03 -5.19 8.36
CA SER A 34 -15.09 -6.18 8.14
C SER A 34 -14.66 -7.59 8.61
N GLU A 35 -13.40 -7.99 8.37
CA GLU A 35 -12.81 -9.24 8.86
C GLU A 35 -12.80 -9.32 10.40
N ARG A 36 -12.80 -8.17 11.08
CA ARG A 36 -12.92 -8.08 12.55
C ARG A 36 -14.37 -8.02 13.03
N GLY A 37 -15.34 -8.18 12.14
CA GLY A 37 -16.77 -8.24 12.46
C GLY A 37 -17.45 -6.87 12.61
N LEU A 38 -16.79 -5.77 12.23
CA LEU A 38 -17.38 -4.43 12.30
C LEU A 38 -18.28 -4.17 11.10
N ASN A 39 -19.51 -3.70 11.34
CA ASN A 39 -20.42 -3.25 10.29
C ASN A 39 -19.86 -1.96 9.67
N THR A 40 -19.24 -2.10 8.50
CA THR A 40 -18.42 -1.06 7.88
C THR A 40 -19.05 -0.57 6.58
N VAL A 41 -19.19 0.75 6.42
CA VAL A 41 -19.62 1.36 5.16
C VAL A 41 -18.45 2.01 4.43
N VAL A 42 -18.38 1.79 3.12
CA VAL A 42 -17.41 2.44 2.23
C VAL A 42 -18.15 3.46 1.37
N ILE A 43 -17.79 4.73 1.52
CA ILE A 43 -18.36 5.83 0.72
C ILE A 43 -17.30 6.30 -0.26
N SER A 44 -17.61 6.25 -1.56
CA SER A 44 -16.70 6.69 -2.60
C SER A 44 -17.45 7.48 -3.67
N LYS A 45 -16.85 8.59 -4.11
CA LYS A 45 -17.37 9.39 -5.23
C LYS A 45 -17.15 8.74 -6.60
N LEU A 46 -16.30 7.71 -6.66
CA LEU A 46 -16.00 6.94 -7.87
C LEU A 46 -16.27 5.46 -7.60
N PHE A 47 -16.61 4.72 -8.66
CA PHE A 47 -16.54 3.26 -8.62
C PHE A 47 -15.10 2.82 -8.24
N PRO A 48 -14.89 1.81 -7.37
CA PRO A 48 -13.59 1.54 -6.76
C PRO A 48 -12.41 1.41 -7.74
N THR A 49 -12.59 0.69 -8.85
CA THR A 49 -11.56 0.48 -9.88
C THR A 49 -11.32 1.69 -10.79
N ARG A 50 -11.98 2.82 -10.53
CA ARG A 50 -11.72 4.13 -11.15
C ARG A 50 -10.92 5.06 -10.24
N SER A 51 -10.56 4.61 -9.04
CA SER A 51 -9.65 5.34 -8.15
C SER A 51 -8.26 5.49 -8.78
N HIS A 52 -7.49 6.50 -8.39
CA HIS A 52 -6.18 6.75 -9.01
C HIS A 52 -5.15 5.65 -8.73
N THR A 53 -5.38 4.80 -7.71
CA THR A 53 -4.57 3.58 -7.48
C THR A 53 -4.46 2.73 -8.75
N VAL A 54 -5.50 2.67 -9.58
CA VAL A 54 -5.52 1.92 -10.86
C VAL A 54 -4.41 2.33 -11.83
N ALA A 55 -3.93 3.56 -11.73
CA ALA A 55 -2.91 4.10 -12.62
C ALA A 55 -1.47 3.85 -12.13
N ALA A 56 -1.27 3.27 -10.95
CA ALA A 56 0.06 2.99 -10.43
C ALA A 56 0.78 1.92 -11.28
N GLN A 57 2.06 2.14 -11.58
CA GLN A 57 2.82 1.29 -12.50
C GLN A 57 3.99 0.59 -11.82
N GLY A 58 4.97 1.38 -11.37
CA GLY A 58 6.33 0.94 -11.05
C GLY A 58 6.46 -0.25 -10.09
N GLY A 59 5.60 -0.33 -9.09
CA GLY A 59 5.56 -1.45 -8.16
C GLY A 59 5.30 -1.04 -6.71
N ILE A 60 5.49 -1.99 -5.80
CA ILE A 60 5.42 -1.83 -4.36
C ILE A 60 6.70 -2.38 -3.71
N ASN A 61 7.31 -1.61 -2.81
CA ASN A 61 8.60 -1.98 -2.22
C ASN A 61 8.42 -2.95 -1.05
N ALA A 62 9.16 -4.04 -1.06
CA ALA A 62 9.28 -4.95 0.07
C ALA A 62 10.63 -5.68 0.03
N ALA A 63 11.34 -5.73 1.15
CA ALA A 63 12.59 -6.49 1.27
C ALA A 63 12.31 -8.00 1.37
N LEU A 64 11.85 -8.61 0.27
CA LEU A 64 11.55 -10.04 0.17
C LEU A 64 12.83 -10.88 -0.02
N GLY A 65 13.88 -10.28 -0.58
CA GLY A 65 15.15 -10.96 -0.85
C GLY A 65 15.11 -11.91 -2.04
N ASN A 66 14.16 -11.74 -2.98
CA ASN A 66 13.94 -12.71 -4.06
C ASN A 66 14.93 -12.56 -5.24
N MET A 67 15.60 -11.41 -5.35
CA MET A 67 16.55 -11.12 -6.44
C MET A 67 18.00 -11.11 -5.93
N THR A 68 18.19 -10.55 -4.74
CA THR A 68 19.44 -10.48 -4.00
C THR A 68 19.11 -10.51 -2.51
N GLU A 69 20.09 -10.81 -1.66
CA GLU A 69 19.95 -10.57 -0.22
C GLU A 69 19.47 -9.13 0.03
N ASP A 70 18.48 -8.97 0.89
CA ASP A 70 17.91 -7.68 1.27
C ASP A 70 17.50 -7.68 2.74
N ASP A 71 17.35 -6.49 3.30
CA ASP A 71 16.97 -6.28 4.68
C ASP A 71 16.00 -5.10 4.78
N TRP A 72 14.91 -5.28 5.53
CA TRP A 72 13.92 -4.22 5.73
C TRP A 72 14.54 -2.97 6.40
N ARG A 73 15.64 -3.14 7.15
CA ARG A 73 16.41 -2.03 7.75
C ARG A 73 17.15 -1.21 6.71
N TRP A 74 17.56 -1.81 5.59
CA TRP A 74 18.14 -1.07 4.46
C TRP A 74 17.06 -0.28 3.73
N HIS A 75 15.88 -0.86 3.55
CA HIS A 75 14.70 -0.14 3.04
C HIS A 75 14.35 1.05 3.95
N MET A 76 14.34 0.87 5.28
CA MET A 76 14.12 1.94 6.25
C MET A 76 15.16 3.05 6.10
N TYR A 77 16.46 2.71 6.00
CA TYR A 77 17.52 3.70 5.80
C TYR A 77 17.30 4.53 4.53
N ASP A 78 16.99 3.87 3.42
CA ASP A 78 16.72 4.54 2.14
C ASP A 78 15.50 5.47 2.26
N THR A 79 14.44 5.05 2.97
CA THR A 79 13.25 5.87 3.20
C THR A 79 13.54 7.08 4.10
N VAL A 80 14.27 6.91 5.20
CA VAL A 80 14.66 8.02 6.09
C VAL A 80 15.52 9.03 5.33
N LYS A 81 16.55 8.55 4.62
CA LYS A 81 17.41 9.41 3.79
C LYS A 81 16.60 10.08 2.68
N GLY A 82 15.73 9.36 2.00
CA GLY A 82 14.90 9.86 0.91
C GLY A 82 13.85 10.89 1.36
N SER A 83 13.44 10.83 2.63
CA SER A 83 12.58 11.85 3.25
C SER A 83 13.33 13.11 3.66
N ASP A 84 14.64 13.17 3.41
CA ASP A 84 15.54 14.25 3.87
C ASP A 84 15.42 14.49 5.38
N TRP A 85 15.33 13.39 6.15
CA TRP A 85 15.13 13.36 7.59
C TRP A 85 13.86 14.05 8.12
N LEU A 86 12.93 14.44 7.25
CA LEU A 86 11.65 15.03 7.64
C LEU A 86 10.60 13.97 8.01
N GLY A 87 10.81 12.71 7.61
CA GLY A 87 9.88 11.63 7.89
C GLY A 87 9.99 11.08 9.31
N ASP A 88 8.84 10.83 9.94
CA ASP A 88 8.74 10.22 11.25
C ASP A 88 9.26 8.78 11.23
N GLN A 89 10.37 8.54 11.94
CA GLN A 89 11.12 7.28 11.81
C GLN A 89 10.41 6.08 12.43
N ASP A 90 9.50 6.29 13.38
CA ASP A 90 8.65 5.24 13.96
C ASP A 90 7.64 4.73 12.92
N ALA A 91 7.00 5.64 12.17
CA ALA A 91 6.12 5.30 11.06
C ALA A 91 6.88 4.62 9.92
N ILE A 92 8.07 5.14 9.55
CA ILE A 92 8.92 4.52 8.52
C ILE A 92 9.38 3.12 8.95
N HIS A 93 9.79 2.94 10.20
CA HIS A 93 10.14 1.64 10.75
C HIS A 93 8.98 0.65 10.59
N TYR A 94 7.79 1.01 11.05
CA TYR A 94 6.62 0.16 10.93
C TYR A 94 6.35 -0.22 9.46
N MET A 95 6.32 0.78 8.57
CA MET A 95 6.07 0.57 7.14
C MET A 95 7.08 -0.39 6.51
N CYS A 96 8.38 -0.15 6.68
CA CYS A 96 9.41 -0.95 6.03
C CYS A 96 9.48 -2.37 6.60
N ARG A 97 9.26 -2.54 7.91
CA ARG A 97 9.23 -3.85 8.58
C ARG A 97 8.03 -4.69 8.17
N GLU A 98 6.85 -4.09 8.02
CA GLU A 98 5.62 -4.79 7.64
C GLU A 98 5.52 -5.05 6.13
N ALA A 99 6.26 -4.32 5.30
CA ALA A 99 6.17 -4.41 3.84
C ALA A 99 6.31 -5.84 3.27
N PRO A 100 7.26 -6.71 3.72
CA PRO A 100 7.32 -8.09 3.27
C PRO A 100 6.03 -8.89 3.52
N ARG A 101 5.40 -8.70 4.68
CA ARG A 101 4.15 -9.36 5.03
C ARG A 101 2.99 -8.83 4.20
N ALA A 102 2.89 -7.51 4.04
CA ALA A 102 1.84 -6.86 3.25
C ALA A 102 1.88 -7.27 1.76
N VAL A 103 3.07 -7.40 1.17
CA VAL A 103 3.19 -7.84 -0.23
C VAL A 103 2.83 -9.32 -0.41
N ARG A 104 3.19 -10.18 0.56
CA ARG A 104 2.76 -11.59 0.53
C ARG A 104 1.25 -11.75 0.71
N GLU A 105 0.62 -10.94 1.56
CA GLU A 105 -0.85 -10.91 1.71
C GLU A 105 -1.54 -10.60 0.37
N LEU A 106 -1.02 -9.64 -0.41
CA LEU A 106 -1.55 -9.35 -1.75
C LEU A 106 -1.37 -10.52 -2.72
N GLU A 107 -0.23 -11.22 -2.66
CA GLU A 107 -0.02 -12.44 -3.44
C GLU A 107 -1.02 -13.54 -3.06
N GLU A 108 -1.29 -13.73 -1.76
CA GLU A 108 -2.28 -14.68 -1.24
C GLU A 108 -3.72 -14.33 -1.68
N TYR A 109 -4.03 -13.04 -1.80
CA TYR A 109 -5.28 -12.56 -2.42
C TYR A 109 -5.34 -12.75 -3.95
N GLY A 110 -4.27 -13.26 -4.56
CA GLY A 110 -4.22 -13.58 -5.99
C GLY A 110 -3.65 -12.48 -6.87
N MET A 111 -2.95 -11.48 -6.30
CA MET A 111 -2.29 -10.45 -7.10
C MET A 111 -1.28 -11.09 -8.05
N PRO A 112 -1.38 -10.84 -9.38
CA PRO A 112 -0.63 -11.58 -10.38
C PRO A 112 0.78 -10.99 -10.58
N PHE A 113 1.59 -10.96 -9.51
CA PHE A 113 2.97 -10.50 -9.58
C PHE A 113 3.76 -11.23 -10.68
N SER A 114 4.61 -10.48 -11.39
CA SER A 114 5.60 -11.06 -12.30
C SER A 114 6.51 -12.02 -11.53
N ARG A 115 7.07 -13.02 -12.21
CA ARG A 115 7.76 -14.14 -11.58
C ARG A 115 9.23 -14.22 -11.96
N THR A 116 10.07 -14.66 -11.04
CA THR A 116 11.43 -15.11 -11.33
C THR A 116 11.40 -16.50 -11.98
N SER A 117 12.54 -17.00 -12.46
CA SER A 117 12.68 -18.38 -12.95
C SER A 117 12.37 -19.44 -11.90
N GLU A 118 12.44 -19.08 -10.62
CA GLU A 118 12.17 -19.94 -9.46
C GLU A 118 10.71 -19.86 -8.99
N GLY A 119 9.87 -19.06 -9.67
CA GLY A 119 8.46 -18.89 -9.32
C GLY A 119 8.20 -17.89 -8.19
N LEU A 120 9.24 -17.22 -7.67
CA LEU A 120 9.10 -16.17 -6.65
C LEU A 120 8.60 -14.86 -7.27
N ILE A 121 8.11 -13.93 -6.44
CA ILE A 121 7.77 -12.57 -6.86
C ILE A 121 9.02 -11.90 -7.43
N TYR A 122 8.97 -11.50 -8.70
CA TYR A 122 10.01 -10.71 -9.35
C TYR A 122 10.08 -9.29 -8.77
N GLN A 123 11.30 -8.80 -8.56
CA GLN A 123 11.56 -7.46 -8.05
C GLN A 123 12.50 -6.70 -8.99
N ARG A 124 12.21 -5.43 -9.24
CA ARG A 124 13.02 -4.55 -10.11
C ARG A 124 13.78 -3.50 -9.31
N PRO A 125 14.86 -2.91 -9.87
CA PRO A 125 15.47 -1.75 -9.25
C PRO A 125 14.59 -0.51 -9.45
N LEU A 126 14.64 0.41 -8.48
CA LEU A 126 14.02 1.72 -8.56
C LEU A 126 14.95 2.78 -7.94
N GLY A 127 14.71 4.04 -8.28
CA GLY A 127 15.52 5.16 -7.81
C GLY A 127 15.56 5.27 -6.28
N GLY A 128 16.72 5.62 -5.73
CA GLY A 128 16.90 5.85 -4.30
C GLY A 128 16.93 4.59 -3.43
N GLN A 129 17.03 3.40 -4.02
CA GLN A 129 17.08 2.12 -3.29
C GLN A 129 18.49 1.52 -3.30
N SER A 130 19.02 1.21 -2.11
CA SER A 130 20.37 0.71 -1.93
C SER A 130 20.46 -0.50 -0.99
N LEU A 131 21.51 -1.29 -1.14
CA LEU A 131 21.86 -2.36 -0.19
C LEU A 131 22.81 -1.81 0.88
N LYS A 132 22.87 -2.48 2.04
CA LYS A 132 23.85 -2.22 3.12
C LYS A 132 23.96 -0.72 3.49
N TYR A 133 22.84 -0.09 3.84
CA TYR A 133 22.78 1.31 4.30
C TYR A 133 23.46 2.31 3.34
N GLY A 134 23.22 2.19 2.02
CA GLY A 134 23.79 3.10 1.02
C GLY A 134 25.15 2.69 0.45
N GLN A 135 25.74 1.59 0.92
CA GLN A 135 27.12 1.22 0.58
C GLN A 135 27.21 -0.02 -0.32
N GLY A 136 26.12 -0.77 -0.47
CA GLY A 136 26.07 -2.05 -1.18
C GLY A 136 25.61 -1.99 -2.63
N GLY A 137 25.50 -0.80 -3.23
CA GLY A 137 24.98 -0.62 -4.60
C GLY A 137 23.46 -0.69 -4.68
N GLN A 138 22.94 -0.88 -5.90
CA GLN A 138 21.52 -0.82 -6.22
C GLN A 138 20.74 -2.01 -5.65
N ALA A 139 19.66 -1.74 -4.93
CA ALA A 139 18.74 -2.78 -4.47
C ALA A 139 17.68 -3.13 -5.51
N HIS A 140 17.16 -4.35 -5.43
CA HIS A 140 16.10 -4.90 -6.28
C HIS A 140 14.92 -5.34 -5.41
N ARG A 141 14.14 -4.37 -4.92
CA ARG A 141 13.08 -4.64 -3.92
C ARG A 141 11.68 -4.20 -4.30
N THR A 142 11.51 -3.71 -5.52
CA THR A 142 10.22 -3.23 -6.02
C THR A 142 9.47 -4.39 -6.69
N ALA A 143 8.55 -5.02 -5.97
CA ALA A 143 7.66 -6.05 -6.50
C ALA A 143 6.66 -5.44 -7.50
N CYS A 144 6.40 -6.09 -8.63
CA CYS A 144 5.61 -5.49 -9.70
C CYS A 144 4.77 -6.50 -10.49
N VAL A 145 3.70 -6.00 -11.12
CA VAL A 145 2.92 -6.70 -12.14
C VAL A 145 3.24 -6.06 -13.49
N ALA A 146 4.30 -6.52 -14.16
CA ALA A 146 4.85 -5.84 -15.34
C ALA A 146 4.96 -4.31 -15.09
N ASP A 147 4.24 -3.49 -15.84
CA ASP A 147 4.15 -2.04 -15.68
C ASP A 147 2.74 -1.56 -15.25
N ARG A 148 1.95 -2.44 -14.61
CA ARG A 148 0.53 -2.21 -14.26
C ARG A 148 0.18 -2.68 -12.85
N THR A 149 1.03 -2.34 -11.87
CA THR A 149 0.87 -2.81 -10.48
C THR A 149 -0.42 -2.30 -9.81
N GLY A 150 -0.98 -1.18 -10.26
CA GLY A 150 -2.14 -0.53 -9.67
C GLY A 150 -3.50 -1.20 -9.92
N ALA A 151 -3.56 -2.27 -10.70
CA ALA A 151 -4.76 -2.88 -11.28
C ALA A 151 -5.94 -3.09 -10.30
#